data_AF-N8PYB8-F1
#
_entry.id   AF-N8PYB8-F1
#
_cell.length_a   1.000
_cell.length_b   1.000
_cell.length_c   1.000
_cell.angle_alpha   90.00
_cell.angle_beta   90.00
_cell.angle_gamma   90.00
#
_symmetry.space_group_name_H-M   'P 1'
#
loop_
_entity.id
_entity.type
_entity.pdbx_description
1 polymer ?
#
loop_
_entity_poly.entity_id
_entity_poly.type
_entity_poly.pdbx_seq_one_letter_code
_entity_poly.pdbx_strand_id
1 'polypeptide(L)'
;MFKRTLACALFAITGHVYAADIQVTTLVDEDKDDTVCSLREAVFFLNNRTEEQYKNGYRGCGNKDSSSTIILKRDQEYKLNAPIEIKAAMTISTQASTDFNDRKRGLNNATISVNGQHRIFDIDDGSVEDALVVVNLKDLNLQGASTRIDSTGGLILNREDLRIEYSRLINGHANKGGAIYNAGILSNTQKTAGKLLILNSIFQNNKAEQGAVIYSEMPRYLITHSIIRDNEGSSGATGALLYVQTGLSDETIGNALYNRDSGIRNTTIFHNKGGFVANIREGMILNNLTMIKNVAGLYLDSIDRVEVEDGEEEDKTYPSAYVSNSIIVENGTQNCVAAPNDTTIVQSNLTTIECDRNSTDRLPNFMIGNNKLIAGINDEGICDAPPADGLLCPYKIPKDQMLGFFKPRLLASYTKLSDSLIVNKGRIYSDGTSFSLASCERTDQRGINRTGYNELCDLGAIELVVDRSNIPIAGQDILFKEIAKFSISESLADGELLDPATCEKILGKRSDGQDWRYGCLEVVQNQTPSKGTLTLDQDGNVTYVPHSNWHGADLFKMRIITTTTRFNDASSNYIEIPTNIVQEPKNNFQSKKVNVGGGSVGFGAILMLLGLMGLRRFKS
;
A
#
# COMPACT_ATOMS: atom_id res chain seq x y z
N MET A 1 -8.27 39.04 48.60
CA MET A 1 -9.30 39.65 47.73
C MET A 1 -8.80 39.66 46.27
N PHE A 2 -8.53 38.48 45.73
CA PHE A 2 -8.11 38.25 44.35
C PHE A 2 -8.60 36.84 43.99
N LYS A 3 -9.09 36.67 42.75
CA LYS A 3 -9.78 35.51 42.17
C LYS A 3 -11.31 35.61 42.16
N ARG A 4 -11.84 36.31 41.16
CA ARG A 4 -13.09 36.02 40.42
C ARG A 4 -13.27 37.02 39.28
N THR A 5 -12.44 36.92 38.25
CA THR A 5 -12.62 37.60 36.95
C THR A 5 -11.68 36.98 35.93
N LEU A 6 -11.95 35.72 35.54
CA LEU A 6 -11.29 35.08 34.41
C LEU A 6 -12.16 33.91 33.92
N ALA A 7 -13.38 34.24 33.53
CA ALA A 7 -14.31 33.34 32.85
C ALA A 7 -15.27 34.23 32.07
N CYS A 8 -14.84 34.77 30.92
CA CYS A 8 -15.73 35.25 29.84
C CYS A 8 -15.01 35.82 28.58
N ALA A 9 -13.68 35.80 28.48
CA ALA A 9 -12.99 36.46 27.36
C ALA A 9 -12.02 35.55 26.59
N LEU A 10 -12.39 34.29 26.33
CA LEU A 10 -11.63 33.42 25.42
C LEU A 10 -12.51 32.40 24.68
N PHE A 11 -13.60 32.87 24.04
CA PHE A 11 -14.35 32.10 23.04
C PHE A 11 -14.83 33.02 21.91
N ALA A 12 -13.87 33.68 21.28
CA ALA A 12 -14.07 34.36 19.99
C ALA A 12 -12.87 34.03 19.10
N ILE A 13 -12.64 32.73 18.89
CA ILE A 13 -11.73 32.22 17.86
C ILE A 13 -12.64 31.71 16.75
N THR A 14 -12.73 32.51 15.69
CA THR A 14 -13.14 32.16 14.32
C THR A 14 -14.08 30.94 14.20
N GLY A 15 -15.39 31.21 14.20
CA GLY A 15 -16.38 30.26 13.67
C GLY A 15 -16.16 30.10 12.16
N HIS A 16 -15.19 29.28 11.77
CA HIS A 16 -15.29 28.57 10.50
C HIS A 16 -16.43 27.59 10.71
N VAL A 17 -17.57 27.85 10.06
CA VAL A 17 -18.62 26.85 9.94
C VAL A 17 -18.00 25.72 9.12
N TYR A 18 -17.50 24.69 9.80
CA TYR A 18 -17.10 23.47 9.14
C TYR A 18 -18.38 22.84 8.58
N ALA A 19 -18.47 22.80 7.26
CA ALA A 19 -19.50 22.07 6.56
C ALA A 19 -19.50 20.61 7.04
N ALA A 20 -20.64 20.13 7.52
CA ALA A 20 -20.74 18.77 8.05
C ALA A 20 -20.72 17.77 6.88
N ASP A 21 -20.00 16.66 7.06
CA ASP A 21 -20.02 15.54 6.11
C ASP A 21 -21.37 14.82 6.13
N ILE A 22 -21.78 14.30 4.98
CA ILE A 22 -23.06 13.59 4.83
C ILE A 22 -22.88 12.16 5.34
N GLN A 23 -23.54 11.83 6.44
CA GLN A 23 -23.49 10.49 7.03
C GLN A 23 -24.57 9.60 6.40
N VAL A 24 -24.17 8.47 5.82
CA VAL A 24 -25.13 7.45 5.38
C VAL A 24 -25.61 6.67 6.61
N THR A 25 -26.91 6.75 6.90
CA THR A 25 -27.49 6.22 8.13
C THR A 25 -28.23 4.90 7.95
N THR A 26 -28.62 4.56 6.70
CA THR A 26 -29.24 3.26 6.34
C THR A 26 -28.33 2.44 5.41
N LEU A 27 -28.44 1.11 5.48
CA LEU A 27 -27.76 0.18 4.57
C LEU A 27 -28.62 -0.16 3.34
N VAL A 28 -29.90 0.22 3.38
CA VAL A 28 -30.86 -0.06 2.32
C VAL A 28 -30.59 0.89 1.16
N ASP A 29 -30.57 0.35 -0.06
CA ASP A 29 -30.59 1.16 -1.27
C ASP A 29 -32.04 1.54 -1.59
N GLU A 30 -32.40 2.76 -1.23
CA GLU A 30 -33.74 3.32 -1.41
C GLU A 30 -33.68 4.79 -1.83
N ASP A 31 -34.80 5.28 -2.35
CA ASP A 31 -35.06 6.69 -2.57
C ASP A 31 -36.45 6.95 -1.99
N LYS A 32 -36.52 7.40 -0.73
CA LYS A 32 -37.75 7.44 0.05
C LYS A 32 -37.76 8.64 1.01
N ASP A 33 -38.83 9.41 0.99
CA ASP A 33 -38.96 10.59 1.86
C ASP A 33 -39.14 10.17 3.32
N ASP A 34 -38.04 10.02 4.04
CA ASP A 34 -37.98 9.77 5.47
C ASP A 34 -36.78 10.46 6.14
N THR A 35 -36.48 10.09 7.38
CA THR A 35 -35.43 10.72 8.20
C THR A 35 -34.08 10.02 8.09
N VAL A 36 -33.97 8.90 7.36
CA VAL A 36 -32.68 8.22 7.14
C VAL A 36 -32.09 8.68 5.81
N CYS A 37 -30.79 8.49 5.65
CA CYS A 37 -30.05 8.90 4.46
C CYS A 37 -29.36 7.66 3.89
N SER A 38 -29.77 7.23 2.70
CA SER A 38 -29.12 6.17 1.94
C SER A 38 -27.94 6.73 1.12
N LEU A 39 -27.09 5.83 0.61
CA LEU A 39 -26.00 6.23 -0.30
C LEU A 39 -26.56 6.85 -1.59
N ARG A 40 -27.67 6.32 -2.12
CA ARG A 40 -28.30 6.82 -3.35
C ARG A 40 -28.82 8.24 -3.17
N GLU A 41 -29.51 8.51 -2.08
CA GLU A 41 -30.03 9.85 -1.76
C GLU A 41 -28.90 10.84 -1.51
N ALA A 42 -27.81 10.42 -0.84
CA ALA A 42 -26.65 11.28 -0.60
C ALA A 42 -25.97 11.70 -1.92
N VAL A 43 -25.79 10.78 -2.86
CA VAL A 43 -25.23 11.09 -4.17
C VAL A 43 -26.19 11.95 -4.99
N PHE A 44 -27.49 11.62 -4.99
CA PHE A 44 -28.51 12.43 -5.67
C PHE A 44 -28.51 13.87 -5.16
N PHE A 45 -28.45 14.05 -3.83
CA PHE A 45 -28.34 15.37 -3.22
C PHE A 45 -27.14 16.15 -3.76
N LEU A 46 -25.94 15.55 -3.74
CA LEU A 46 -24.73 16.24 -4.19
C LEU A 46 -24.74 16.58 -5.68
N ASN A 47 -25.31 15.72 -6.52
CA ASN A 47 -25.48 16.00 -7.94
C ASN A 47 -26.37 17.24 -8.20
N ASN A 48 -27.39 17.45 -7.35
CA ASN A 48 -28.41 18.49 -7.59
C ASN A 48 -28.37 19.65 -6.58
N ARG A 49 -27.40 19.70 -5.65
CA ARG A 49 -27.40 20.63 -4.50
C ARG A 49 -27.46 22.12 -4.86
N THR A 50 -27.14 22.48 -6.10
CA THR A 50 -27.20 23.86 -6.61
C THR A 50 -28.63 24.30 -6.92
N GLU A 51 -29.57 23.36 -7.07
CA GLU A 51 -30.97 23.67 -7.27
C GLU A 51 -31.64 24.15 -5.99
N GLU A 52 -32.50 25.18 -6.12
CA GLU A 52 -33.17 25.82 -4.97
C GLU A 52 -33.94 24.83 -4.10
N GLN A 53 -34.59 23.85 -4.74
CA GLN A 53 -35.43 22.85 -4.07
C GLN A 53 -34.65 21.91 -3.14
N TYR A 54 -33.34 21.76 -3.33
CA TYR A 54 -32.50 20.88 -2.51
C TYR A 54 -31.66 21.63 -1.47
N LYS A 55 -31.78 22.96 -1.34
CA LYS A 55 -30.98 23.73 -0.37
C LYS A 55 -31.11 23.27 1.07
N ASN A 56 -32.25 22.66 1.44
CA ASN A 56 -32.50 22.16 2.79
C ASN A 56 -32.23 20.66 2.95
N GLY A 57 -31.60 20.02 1.97
CA GLY A 57 -31.31 18.59 1.94
C GLY A 57 -32.24 17.83 1.00
N TYR A 58 -32.01 16.53 0.91
CA TYR A 58 -32.82 15.60 0.14
C TYR A 58 -33.05 14.33 0.95
N ARG A 59 -34.30 14.04 1.31
CA ARG A 59 -34.72 12.77 1.93
C ARG A 59 -33.76 12.30 3.04
N GLY A 60 -33.62 13.12 4.08
CA GLY A 60 -32.73 12.84 5.21
C GLY A 60 -31.23 13.11 4.97
N CYS A 61 -30.79 13.41 3.75
CA CYS A 61 -29.38 13.67 3.42
C CYS A 61 -29.07 15.17 3.27
N GLY A 62 -28.09 15.64 4.07
CA GLY A 62 -27.38 16.90 3.86
C GLY A 62 -28.24 18.17 3.86
N ASN A 63 -27.63 19.26 3.41
CA ASN A 63 -28.21 20.57 3.10
C ASN A 63 -27.15 21.41 2.36
N LYS A 64 -27.48 22.63 1.93
CA LYS A 64 -26.58 23.52 1.18
C LYS A 64 -25.23 23.78 1.85
N ASP A 65 -25.15 23.66 3.17
CA ASP A 65 -23.95 23.91 3.98
C ASP A 65 -23.18 22.61 4.26
N SER A 66 -23.62 21.47 3.72
CA SER A 66 -22.92 20.17 3.84
C SER A 66 -21.71 20.11 2.93
N SER A 67 -20.69 19.36 3.35
CA SER A 67 -19.50 19.13 2.54
C SER A 67 -19.84 18.24 1.33
N SER A 68 -18.94 18.14 0.36
CA SER A 68 -19.03 17.18 -0.74
C SER A 68 -18.54 15.77 -0.34
N THR A 69 -18.53 15.44 0.96
CA THR A 69 -18.03 14.16 1.47
C THR A 69 -19.18 13.32 2.02
N ILE A 70 -19.29 12.08 1.51
CA ILE A 70 -20.23 11.05 1.97
C ILE A 70 -19.44 10.04 2.82
N ILE A 71 -19.91 9.78 4.04
CA ILE A 71 -19.28 8.88 5.00
C ILE A 71 -20.10 7.60 5.15
N LEU A 72 -19.44 6.47 4.92
CA LEU A 72 -19.97 5.12 5.13
C LEU A 72 -19.46 4.53 6.45
N LYS A 73 -20.27 3.71 7.12
CA LYS A 73 -19.89 3.03 8.36
C LYS A 73 -18.85 1.93 8.07
N ARG A 74 -17.86 1.81 8.95
CA ARG A 74 -16.83 0.74 8.88
C ARG A 74 -17.46 -0.63 8.89
N ASP A 75 -16.89 -1.54 8.09
CA ASP A 75 -17.24 -2.95 8.04
C ASP A 75 -18.73 -3.22 7.75
N GLN A 76 -19.43 -2.27 7.13
CA GLN A 76 -20.82 -2.43 6.68
C GLN A 76 -20.90 -2.66 5.18
N GLU A 77 -21.96 -3.35 4.75
CA GLU A 77 -22.25 -3.59 3.33
C GLU A 77 -23.47 -2.75 2.88
N TYR A 78 -23.29 -2.04 1.77
CA TYR A 78 -24.29 -1.22 1.08
C TYR A 78 -24.60 -1.87 -0.27
N LYS A 79 -25.74 -2.55 -0.36
CA LYS A 79 -26.09 -3.36 -1.53
C LYS A 79 -27.03 -2.61 -2.47
N LEU A 80 -26.54 -2.24 -3.64
CA LEU A 80 -27.25 -1.42 -4.63
C LEU A 80 -28.16 -2.26 -5.53
N ASN A 81 -29.38 -1.80 -5.76
CA ASN A 81 -30.38 -2.39 -6.67
C ASN A 81 -30.28 -1.85 -8.10
N ALA A 82 -29.55 -0.75 -8.31
CA ALA A 82 -29.27 -0.14 -9.61
C ALA A 82 -27.95 0.64 -9.55
N PRO A 83 -27.34 1.00 -10.71
CA PRO A 83 -26.20 1.92 -10.72
C PRO A 83 -26.51 3.24 -10.03
N ILE A 84 -25.46 3.88 -9.50
CA ILE A 84 -25.51 5.25 -8.99
C ILE A 84 -24.79 6.17 -9.97
N GLU A 85 -25.50 7.18 -10.47
CA GLU A 85 -24.93 8.23 -11.33
C GLU A 85 -24.24 9.31 -10.46
N ILE A 86 -23.00 9.64 -10.79
CA ILE A 86 -22.21 10.70 -10.17
C ILE A 86 -21.90 11.74 -11.25
N LYS A 87 -22.46 12.95 -11.08
CA LYS A 87 -22.36 14.06 -12.04
C LYS A 87 -21.66 15.29 -11.47
N ALA A 88 -21.33 15.25 -10.18
CA ALA A 88 -20.71 16.36 -9.46
C ALA A 88 -19.52 15.87 -8.62
N ALA A 89 -18.61 16.79 -8.32
CA ALA A 89 -17.42 16.49 -7.52
C ALA A 89 -17.80 16.05 -6.10
N MET A 90 -17.29 14.89 -5.68
CA MET A 90 -17.55 14.33 -4.35
C MET A 90 -16.45 13.39 -3.85
N THR A 91 -16.46 13.13 -2.56
CA THR A 91 -15.68 12.08 -1.91
C THR A 91 -16.63 11.08 -1.27
N ILE A 92 -16.47 9.79 -1.57
CA ILE A 92 -17.13 8.71 -0.84
C ILE A 92 -16.06 7.97 -0.07
N SER A 93 -16.18 7.94 1.26
CA SER A 93 -15.17 7.34 2.12
C SER A 93 -15.76 6.60 3.29
N THR A 94 -15.03 5.59 3.76
CA THR A 94 -15.34 4.94 5.03
C THR A 94 -14.98 5.82 6.22
N GLN A 95 -15.78 5.73 7.28
CA GLN A 95 -15.57 6.43 8.53
C GLN A 95 -14.17 6.17 9.11
N ALA A 96 -13.50 7.26 9.49
CA ALA A 96 -12.19 7.22 10.14
C ALA A 96 -12.27 6.47 11.48
N SER A 97 -11.17 5.81 11.87
CA SER A 97 -11.07 5.16 13.17
C SER A 97 -11.01 6.19 14.30
N THR A 98 -11.55 5.82 15.45
CA THR A 98 -11.41 6.58 16.71
C THR A 98 -10.15 6.19 17.49
N ASP A 99 -9.43 5.17 17.04
CA ASP A 99 -8.22 4.69 17.71
C ASP A 99 -7.06 5.68 17.56
N PHE A 100 -6.30 5.88 18.64
CA PHE A 100 -5.11 6.71 18.62
C PHE A 100 -4.04 6.09 17.70
N ASN A 101 -3.62 6.82 16.67
CA ASN A 101 -2.63 6.38 15.66
C ASN A 101 -3.04 5.14 14.86
N ASP A 102 -4.28 5.06 14.37
CA ASP A 102 -4.68 3.98 13.45
C ASP A 102 -3.87 4.02 12.13
N ARG A 103 -2.99 3.03 11.96
CA ARG A 103 -2.22 2.80 10.72
C ARG A 103 -2.85 1.73 9.82
N LYS A 104 -4.04 1.22 10.16
CA LYS A 104 -4.74 0.11 9.49
C LYS A 104 -5.66 0.58 8.36
N ARG A 105 -5.16 1.49 7.51
CA ARG A 105 -5.91 1.97 6.35
C ARG A 105 -6.24 0.82 5.41
N GLY A 106 -7.42 0.87 4.79
CA GLY A 106 -7.86 -0.20 3.90
C GLY A 106 -8.31 -1.50 4.57
N LEU A 107 -8.21 -1.66 5.90
CA LEU A 107 -8.57 -2.92 6.58
C LEU A 107 -10.02 -3.01 7.03
N ASN A 108 -10.67 -1.89 7.31
CA ASN A 108 -12.03 -1.86 7.86
C ASN A 108 -13.01 -1.15 6.91
N ASN A 109 -12.83 -1.39 5.61
CA ASN A 109 -13.51 -0.69 4.54
C ASN A 109 -15.01 -1.02 4.55
N ALA A 110 -15.86 -0.01 4.34
CA ALA A 110 -17.22 -0.23 3.91
C ALA A 110 -17.23 -0.95 2.55
N THR A 111 -18.18 -1.85 2.37
CA THR A 111 -18.37 -2.61 1.13
C THR A 111 -19.56 -2.05 0.38
N ILE A 112 -19.38 -1.70 -0.90
CA ILE A 112 -20.46 -1.36 -1.81
C ILE A 112 -20.57 -2.51 -2.81
N SER A 113 -21.70 -3.19 -2.81
CA SER A 113 -21.96 -4.36 -3.65
C SER A 113 -23.24 -4.18 -4.45
N VAL A 114 -23.52 -5.10 -5.38
CA VAL A 114 -24.69 -5.02 -6.26
C VAL A 114 -25.67 -6.17 -6.04
N ASN A 115 -26.96 -5.88 -6.25
CA ASN A 115 -28.07 -6.81 -6.26
C ASN A 115 -28.67 -6.87 -7.68
N GLY A 116 -27.94 -7.50 -8.60
CA GLY A 116 -28.38 -7.61 -9.99
C GLY A 116 -27.20 -7.68 -10.94
N GLN A 117 -27.49 -7.49 -12.23
CA GLN A 117 -26.49 -7.49 -13.31
C GLN A 117 -26.24 -6.05 -13.77
N HIS A 118 -25.62 -5.27 -12.90
CA HIS A 118 -25.25 -3.89 -13.18
C HIS A 118 -23.94 -3.53 -12.48
N ARG A 119 -23.33 -2.43 -12.92
CA ARG A 119 -22.16 -1.84 -12.26
C ARG A 119 -22.57 -1.02 -11.05
N ILE A 120 -21.59 -0.56 -10.27
CA ILE A 120 -21.81 0.24 -9.06
C ILE A 120 -22.01 1.70 -9.44
N PHE A 121 -21.06 2.28 -10.18
CA PHE A 121 -21.04 3.70 -10.48
C PHE A 121 -21.01 4.01 -11.98
N ASP A 122 -21.78 5.02 -12.34
CA ASP A 122 -21.71 5.78 -13.58
C ASP A 122 -21.16 7.17 -13.27
N ILE A 123 -19.90 7.41 -13.60
CA ILE A 123 -19.22 8.68 -13.33
C ILE A 123 -19.04 9.42 -14.65
N ASP A 124 -19.99 10.30 -14.95
CA ASP A 124 -20.10 11.04 -16.21
C ASP A 124 -21.03 12.24 -15.98
N ASP A 125 -20.52 13.46 -16.16
CA ASP A 125 -21.35 14.67 -16.08
C ASP A 125 -22.19 14.91 -17.36
N GLY A 126 -21.98 14.10 -18.40
CA GLY A 126 -22.63 14.17 -19.70
C GLY A 126 -21.98 15.15 -20.66
N SER A 127 -20.88 15.78 -20.27
CA SER A 127 -20.14 16.78 -21.05
C SER A 127 -18.83 16.22 -21.57
N VAL A 128 -18.48 16.65 -22.78
CA VAL A 128 -17.18 16.36 -23.42
C VAL A 128 -16.31 17.61 -23.53
N GLU A 129 -16.80 18.72 -22.99
CA GLU A 129 -16.19 20.05 -23.07
C GLU A 129 -15.90 20.66 -21.71
N ASP A 130 -16.75 20.38 -20.72
CA ASP A 130 -16.59 20.91 -19.36
C ASP A 130 -15.42 20.24 -18.66
N ALA A 131 -14.86 20.95 -17.67
CA ALA A 131 -13.74 20.44 -16.89
C ALA A 131 -14.18 19.20 -16.09
N LEU A 132 -13.33 18.17 -16.10
CA LEU A 132 -13.59 16.90 -15.42
C LEU A 132 -13.98 17.12 -13.95
N VAL A 133 -15.06 16.49 -13.51
CA VAL A 133 -15.43 16.49 -12.09
C VAL A 133 -14.51 15.53 -11.31
N VAL A 134 -14.08 15.95 -10.13
CA VAL A 134 -13.16 15.12 -9.32
C VAL A 134 -13.97 14.24 -8.37
N VAL A 135 -13.86 12.93 -8.53
CA VAL A 135 -14.51 11.92 -7.68
C VAL A 135 -13.46 11.12 -6.93
N ASN A 136 -13.55 11.13 -5.60
CA ASN A 136 -12.62 10.41 -4.73
C ASN A 136 -13.33 9.23 -4.05
N LEU A 137 -12.79 8.03 -4.21
CA LEU A 137 -13.25 6.81 -3.55
C LEU A 137 -12.15 6.34 -2.58
N LYS A 138 -12.43 6.34 -1.27
CA LYS A 138 -11.41 6.10 -0.25
C LYS A 138 -11.81 5.04 0.76
N ASP A 139 -10.91 4.08 1.00
CA ASP A 139 -11.12 3.01 1.98
C ASP A 139 -12.42 2.22 1.69
N LEU A 140 -12.65 1.82 0.43
CA LEU A 140 -13.85 1.09 0.01
C LEU A 140 -13.53 -0.32 -0.48
N ASN A 141 -14.47 -1.26 -0.32
CA ASN A 141 -14.51 -2.49 -1.09
C ASN A 141 -15.62 -2.37 -2.12
N LEU A 142 -15.29 -2.36 -3.41
CA LEU A 142 -16.22 -2.30 -4.52
C LEU A 142 -16.37 -3.70 -5.10
N GLN A 143 -17.55 -4.29 -4.94
CA GLN A 143 -17.81 -5.67 -5.30
C GLN A 143 -18.85 -5.80 -6.41
N GLY A 144 -18.44 -6.40 -7.52
CA GLY A 144 -19.25 -6.55 -8.72
C GLY A 144 -20.28 -7.68 -8.65
N ALA A 145 -21.02 -7.82 -9.73
CA ALA A 145 -22.01 -8.89 -9.89
C ALA A 145 -21.33 -10.27 -9.98
N SER A 146 -22.03 -11.32 -9.54
CA SER A 146 -21.54 -12.71 -9.65
C SER A 146 -21.47 -13.24 -11.09
N THR A 147 -22.14 -12.55 -12.03
CA THR A 147 -22.20 -12.92 -13.45
C THR A 147 -21.79 -11.74 -14.32
N ARG A 148 -21.40 -12.02 -15.56
CA ARG A 148 -21.06 -10.99 -16.55
C ARG A 148 -22.23 -10.02 -16.74
N ILE A 149 -21.94 -8.72 -16.73
CA ILE A 149 -22.88 -7.70 -17.19
C ILE A 149 -22.68 -7.46 -18.69
N ASP A 150 -23.76 -7.29 -19.44
CA ASP A 150 -23.69 -6.96 -20.88
C ASP A 150 -23.50 -5.46 -21.09
N SER A 151 -22.39 -4.94 -20.57
CA SER A 151 -22.05 -3.53 -20.60
C SER A 151 -20.54 -3.33 -20.49
N THR A 152 -20.12 -2.07 -20.37
CA THR A 152 -18.76 -1.66 -20.05
C THR A 152 -18.64 -1.29 -18.58
N GLY A 153 -17.47 -1.54 -17.99
CA GLY A 153 -17.17 -1.20 -16.60
C GLY A 153 -17.92 -2.11 -15.63
N GLY A 154 -17.35 -3.27 -15.29
CA GLY A 154 -18.02 -4.25 -14.41
C GLY A 154 -18.23 -3.75 -12.97
N LEU A 155 -17.47 -2.74 -12.54
CA LEU A 155 -17.70 -1.99 -11.31
C LEU A 155 -18.00 -0.52 -11.60
N ILE A 156 -17.23 0.11 -12.49
CA ILE A 156 -17.28 1.55 -12.73
C ILE A 156 -17.15 1.85 -14.22
N LEU A 157 -18.04 2.70 -14.72
CA LEU A 157 -17.80 3.50 -15.92
C LEU A 157 -17.33 4.89 -15.48
N ASN A 158 -16.21 5.34 -16.02
CA ASN A 158 -15.63 6.65 -15.73
C ASN A 158 -15.38 7.45 -17.02
N ARG A 159 -15.88 8.69 -17.05
CA ARG A 159 -15.51 9.73 -18.01
C ARG A 159 -14.80 10.92 -17.34
N GLU A 160 -14.69 10.90 -16.02
CA GLU A 160 -14.27 12.04 -15.20
C GLU A 160 -12.87 11.85 -14.57
N ASP A 161 -12.46 12.68 -13.61
CA ASP A 161 -11.24 12.49 -12.80
C ASP A 161 -11.57 11.60 -11.59
N LEU A 162 -11.34 10.30 -11.73
CA LEU A 162 -11.59 9.30 -10.70
C LEU A 162 -10.30 8.95 -9.96
N ARG A 163 -10.34 9.14 -8.64
CA ARG A 163 -9.23 8.86 -7.73
C ARG A 163 -9.65 7.81 -6.72
N ILE A 164 -8.92 6.71 -6.65
CA ILE A 164 -9.21 5.58 -5.76
C ILE A 164 -8.02 5.35 -4.83
N GLU A 165 -8.28 5.31 -3.52
CA GLU A 165 -7.25 5.16 -2.48
C GLU A 165 -7.63 4.06 -1.48
N TYR A 166 -6.68 3.21 -1.07
CA TYR A 166 -6.87 2.18 -0.04
C TYR A 166 -8.09 1.28 -0.26
N SER A 167 -8.41 0.96 -1.51
CA SER A 167 -9.67 0.31 -1.87
C SER A 167 -9.47 -1.02 -2.61
N ARG A 168 -10.48 -1.88 -2.56
CA ARG A 168 -10.51 -3.16 -3.28
C ARG A 168 -11.52 -3.08 -4.41
N LEU A 169 -11.12 -3.46 -5.61
CA LEU A 169 -11.98 -3.59 -6.79
C LEU A 169 -12.04 -5.07 -7.14
N ILE A 170 -13.15 -5.70 -6.76
CA ILE A 170 -13.25 -7.17 -6.74
C ILE A 170 -14.45 -7.68 -7.53
N ASN A 171 -14.23 -8.79 -8.24
CA ASN A 171 -15.26 -9.54 -8.94
C ASN A 171 -16.07 -8.72 -9.97
N GLY A 172 -15.49 -7.67 -10.55
CA GLY A 172 -16.08 -6.98 -11.68
C GLY A 172 -16.05 -7.85 -12.93
N HIS A 173 -17.15 -7.94 -13.69
CA HIS A 173 -17.24 -8.80 -14.86
C HIS A 173 -18.04 -8.14 -15.99
N ALA A 174 -17.37 -7.74 -17.07
CA ALA A 174 -17.96 -6.99 -18.19
C ALA A 174 -17.37 -7.41 -19.55
N ASN A 175 -17.88 -6.87 -20.66
CA ASN A 175 -17.29 -7.10 -21.99
C ASN A 175 -15.95 -6.33 -22.11
N LYS A 176 -15.94 -5.07 -21.68
CA LYS A 176 -14.75 -4.22 -21.62
C LYS A 176 -14.65 -3.55 -20.25
N GLY A 177 -13.47 -3.57 -19.65
CA GLY A 177 -13.25 -2.93 -18.36
C GLY A 177 -13.88 -3.76 -17.24
N GLY A 178 -13.27 -4.88 -16.87
CA GLY A 178 -13.84 -5.79 -15.87
C GLY A 178 -14.03 -5.08 -14.53
N ALA A 179 -13.03 -4.35 -14.04
CA ALA A 179 -13.24 -3.40 -12.95
C ALA A 179 -13.70 -2.03 -13.48
N ILE A 180 -12.89 -1.38 -14.32
CA ILE A 180 -13.14 0.00 -14.76
C ILE A 180 -13.11 0.10 -16.28
N TYR A 181 -14.10 0.77 -16.85
CA TYR A 181 -14.05 1.33 -18.20
C TYR A 181 -13.79 2.83 -18.12
N ASN A 182 -12.66 3.29 -18.66
CA ASN A 182 -12.26 4.70 -18.69
C ASN A 182 -12.44 5.26 -20.10
N ALA A 183 -13.40 6.16 -20.24
CA ALA A 183 -13.88 6.69 -21.51
C ALA A 183 -13.26 8.06 -21.85
N GLY A 184 -13.25 8.38 -23.14
CA GLY A 184 -12.86 9.66 -23.70
C GLY A 184 -11.59 9.58 -24.54
N ILE A 185 -11.66 10.21 -25.73
CA ILE A 185 -10.52 10.42 -26.61
C ILE A 185 -10.40 11.92 -26.87
N LEU A 186 -9.25 12.51 -26.54
CA LEU A 186 -9.00 13.92 -26.81
C LEU A 186 -8.95 14.17 -28.32
N SER A 187 -9.71 15.17 -28.77
CA SER A 187 -9.77 15.60 -30.16
C SER A 187 -10.21 17.07 -30.25
N ASN A 188 -10.30 17.60 -31.46
CA ASN A 188 -10.79 18.97 -31.68
C ASN A 188 -12.24 19.19 -31.22
N THR A 189 -13.04 18.12 -31.12
CA THR A 189 -14.46 18.19 -30.71
C THR A 189 -14.70 17.60 -29.32
N GLN A 190 -13.79 16.76 -28.81
CA GLN A 190 -13.85 16.21 -27.44
C GLN A 190 -12.65 16.73 -26.66
N LYS A 191 -12.88 17.75 -25.82
CA LYS A 191 -11.82 18.47 -25.11
C LYS A 191 -11.40 17.77 -23.81
N THR A 192 -12.21 16.84 -23.32
CA THR A 192 -11.93 16.08 -22.09
C THR A 192 -11.99 14.57 -22.30
N ALA A 193 -11.14 13.88 -21.53
CA ALA A 193 -11.06 12.44 -21.47
C ALA A 193 -10.81 11.99 -20.03
N GLY A 194 -11.49 10.92 -19.63
CA GLY A 194 -11.45 10.38 -18.28
C GLY A 194 -10.04 10.09 -17.82
N LYS A 195 -9.77 10.38 -16.55
CA LYS A 195 -8.47 10.18 -15.91
C LYS A 195 -8.63 9.31 -14.67
N LEU A 196 -7.75 8.33 -14.51
CA LEU A 196 -7.70 7.47 -13.33
C LEU A 196 -6.41 7.71 -12.54
N LEU A 197 -6.55 7.84 -11.22
CA LEU A 197 -5.45 7.73 -10.27
C LEU A 197 -5.78 6.67 -9.23
N ILE A 198 -5.05 5.56 -9.23
CA ILE A 198 -5.24 4.45 -8.31
C ILE A 198 -4.03 4.34 -7.38
N LEU A 199 -4.29 4.41 -6.07
CA LEU A 199 -3.29 4.48 -5.03
C LEU A 199 -3.56 3.41 -3.97
N ASN A 200 -2.55 2.66 -3.56
CA ASN A 200 -2.63 1.75 -2.41
C ASN A 200 -3.81 0.76 -2.48
N SER A 201 -4.16 0.27 -3.67
CA SER A 201 -5.40 -0.45 -3.91
C SER A 201 -5.18 -1.84 -4.51
N ILE A 202 -6.22 -2.67 -4.48
CA ILE A 202 -6.17 -4.05 -4.97
C ILE A 202 -7.19 -4.23 -6.09
N PHE A 203 -6.75 -4.75 -7.23
CA PHE A 203 -7.62 -5.33 -8.25
C PHE A 203 -7.56 -6.85 -8.19
N GLN A 204 -8.69 -7.49 -7.91
CA GLN A 204 -8.74 -8.94 -7.77
C GLN A 204 -9.97 -9.60 -8.38
N ASN A 205 -9.77 -10.75 -9.04
CA ASN A 205 -10.84 -11.57 -9.62
C ASN A 205 -11.73 -10.86 -10.65
N ASN A 206 -11.24 -9.77 -11.26
CA ASN A 206 -11.99 -9.08 -12.31
C ASN A 206 -11.83 -9.79 -13.65
N LYS A 207 -12.88 -9.74 -14.48
CA LYS A 207 -12.95 -10.47 -15.75
C LYS A 207 -13.49 -9.58 -16.87
N ALA A 208 -12.85 -9.64 -18.04
CA ALA A 208 -13.40 -9.07 -19.26
C ALA A 208 -12.79 -9.68 -20.52
N GLU A 209 -13.45 -9.50 -21.65
CA GLU A 209 -12.85 -9.87 -22.93
C GLU A 209 -11.66 -8.97 -23.26
N GLN A 210 -11.76 -7.68 -22.90
CA GLN A 210 -10.66 -6.71 -22.99
C GLN A 210 -10.60 -5.85 -21.73
N GLY A 211 -9.40 -5.68 -21.16
CA GLY A 211 -9.22 -4.80 -20.01
C GLY A 211 -9.90 -5.35 -18.75
N ALA A 212 -9.61 -6.59 -18.36
CA ALA A 212 -10.21 -7.19 -17.15
C ALA A 212 -10.01 -6.33 -15.89
N VAL A 213 -8.88 -5.63 -15.79
CA VAL A 213 -8.60 -4.65 -14.74
C VAL A 213 -9.10 -3.28 -15.20
N ILE A 214 -8.51 -2.74 -16.27
CA ILE A 214 -8.90 -1.46 -16.85
C ILE A 214 -8.97 -1.62 -18.36
N TYR A 215 -10.09 -1.18 -18.94
CA TYR A 215 -10.12 -0.79 -20.35
C TYR A 215 -10.11 0.73 -20.41
N SER A 216 -9.17 1.30 -21.15
CA SER A 216 -9.05 2.75 -21.31
C SER A 216 -8.96 3.12 -22.79
N GLU A 217 -9.76 4.08 -23.22
CA GLU A 217 -9.75 4.53 -24.62
C GLU A 217 -8.44 5.26 -24.99
N MET A 218 -7.84 5.96 -24.02
CA MET A 218 -6.50 6.54 -24.07
C MET A 218 -5.67 6.11 -22.85
N PRO A 219 -4.34 6.18 -22.85
CA PRO A 219 -3.51 5.84 -21.69
C PRO A 219 -3.59 6.96 -20.64
N ARG A 220 -4.75 7.17 -20.03
CA ARG A 220 -5.01 8.18 -18.98
C ARG A 220 -5.30 7.52 -17.64
N TYR A 221 -4.44 6.59 -17.25
CA TYR A 221 -4.48 5.98 -15.92
C TYR A 221 -3.07 5.92 -15.32
N LEU A 222 -3.00 6.15 -14.01
CA LEU A 222 -1.82 5.86 -13.20
C LEU A 222 -2.22 4.94 -12.06
N ILE A 223 -1.60 3.76 -12.00
CA ILE A 223 -1.69 2.86 -10.86
C ILE A 223 -0.36 2.88 -10.12
N THR A 224 -0.39 3.13 -8.81
CA THR A 224 0.83 3.07 -8.00
C THR A 224 0.59 2.49 -6.60
N HIS A 225 1.63 1.89 -6.04
CA HIS A 225 1.63 1.29 -4.70
C HIS A 225 0.54 0.21 -4.53
N SER A 226 0.22 -0.53 -5.59
CA SER A 226 -0.99 -1.34 -5.66
C SER A 226 -0.68 -2.82 -5.91
N ILE A 227 -1.73 -3.66 -5.90
CA ILE A 227 -1.65 -5.08 -6.24
C ILE A 227 -2.67 -5.41 -7.32
N ILE A 228 -2.24 -6.16 -8.33
CA ILE A 228 -3.10 -6.68 -9.39
C ILE A 228 -2.94 -8.19 -9.43
N ARG A 229 -3.96 -8.92 -8.95
CA ARG A 229 -3.88 -10.38 -8.83
C ARG A 229 -5.15 -11.10 -9.24
N ASP A 230 -5.01 -12.34 -9.72
CA ASP A 230 -6.12 -13.24 -10.00
C ASP A 230 -7.17 -12.71 -11.00
N ASN A 231 -6.83 -11.71 -11.83
CA ASN A 231 -7.75 -11.21 -12.86
C ASN A 231 -7.66 -12.07 -14.13
N GLU A 232 -8.71 -12.08 -14.95
CA GLU A 232 -8.83 -12.96 -16.10
C GLU A 232 -9.30 -12.21 -17.35
N GLY A 233 -8.40 -12.09 -18.33
CA GLY A 233 -8.69 -11.55 -19.66
C GLY A 233 -8.96 -12.65 -20.70
N SER A 234 -9.29 -12.27 -21.94
CA SER A 234 -9.19 -13.19 -23.07
C SER A 234 -7.73 -13.47 -23.43
N SER A 235 -7.43 -14.60 -24.08
CA SER A 235 -6.08 -14.88 -24.57
C SER A 235 -5.65 -13.90 -25.67
N GLY A 236 -4.35 -13.55 -25.71
CA GLY A 236 -3.75 -12.72 -26.76
C GLY A 236 -3.69 -11.22 -26.41
N ALA A 237 -3.21 -10.41 -27.36
CA ALA A 237 -2.94 -8.98 -27.16
C ALA A 237 -4.19 -8.15 -26.84
N THR A 238 -5.30 -8.45 -27.53
CA THR A 238 -6.57 -7.74 -27.33
C THR A 238 -7.22 -8.04 -25.98
N GLY A 239 -6.85 -9.15 -25.34
CA GLY A 239 -7.32 -9.55 -24.02
C GLY A 239 -6.40 -9.14 -22.87
N ALA A 240 -5.51 -8.15 -23.10
CA ALA A 240 -4.69 -7.61 -22.03
C ALA A 240 -5.55 -7.11 -20.85
N LEU A 241 -5.06 -7.27 -19.62
CA LEU A 241 -5.82 -6.93 -18.40
C LEU A 241 -5.92 -5.41 -18.20
N LEU A 242 -4.83 -4.70 -18.48
CA LEU A 242 -4.81 -3.25 -18.64
C LEU A 242 -4.71 -2.96 -20.13
N TYR A 243 -5.84 -2.66 -20.73
CA TYR A 243 -5.97 -2.46 -22.16
C TYR A 243 -6.10 -0.97 -22.49
N VAL A 244 -5.23 -0.48 -23.38
CA VAL A 244 -5.30 0.85 -23.97
C VAL A 244 -5.64 0.73 -25.45
N GLN A 245 -6.72 1.37 -25.88
CA GLN A 245 -7.16 1.33 -27.27
C GLN A 245 -6.26 2.19 -28.18
N THR A 246 -6.11 3.47 -27.84
CA THR A 246 -5.40 4.47 -28.64
C THR A 246 -4.31 5.13 -27.80
N GLY A 247 -3.09 5.28 -28.33
CA GLY A 247 -2.02 6.02 -27.67
C GLY A 247 -2.26 7.51 -27.55
N LEU A 248 -1.34 8.22 -26.88
CA LEU A 248 -1.28 9.68 -26.93
C LEU A 248 -0.78 10.15 -28.31
N SER A 249 -1.13 11.38 -28.68
CA SER A 249 -0.59 12.03 -29.89
C SER A 249 0.80 12.62 -29.61
N ASP A 250 1.58 12.85 -30.67
CA ASP A 250 2.94 13.41 -30.59
C ASP A 250 3.01 14.70 -29.77
N GLU A 251 2.01 15.57 -29.89
CA GLU A 251 1.95 16.85 -29.15
C GLU A 251 1.76 16.67 -27.64
N THR A 252 1.23 15.53 -27.21
CA THR A 252 0.87 15.27 -25.80
C THR A 252 1.81 14.27 -25.11
N ILE A 253 2.50 13.40 -25.87
CA ILE A 253 3.42 12.38 -25.34
C ILE A 253 4.52 13.02 -24.49
N GLY A 254 5.18 14.07 -24.98
CA GLY A 254 6.32 14.69 -24.29
C GLY A 254 5.99 15.13 -22.86
N ASN A 255 4.89 15.87 -22.71
CA ASN A 255 4.41 16.32 -21.40
C ASN A 255 3.95 15.15 -20.52
N ALA A 256 3.23 14.17 -21.08
CA ALA A 256 2.75 13.02 -20.31
C ALA A 256 3.88 12.15 -19.76
N LEU A 257 4.95 11.95 -20.54
CA LEU A 257 6.14 11.22 -20.08
C LEU A 257 6.93 12.00 -19.04
N TYR A 258 7.09 13.31 -19.22
CA TYR A 258 7.80 14.17 -18.26
C TYR A 258 7.08 14.22 -16.91
N ASN A 259 5.75 14.43 -16.92
CA ASN A 259 4.92 14.41 -15.72
C ASN A 259 4.71 12.99 -15.18
N ARG A 260 5.01 12.00 -16.02
CA ARG A 260 4.77 10.59 -15.76
C ARG A 260 3.29 10.42 -15.38
N ASP A 261 2.38 10.86 -16.25
CA ASP A 261 0.93 10.85 -16.00
C ASP A 261 0.29 9.47 -16.17
N SER A 262 0.99 8.54 -16.85
CA SER A 262 0.39 7.31 -17.35
C SER A 262 1.24 6.08 -17.13
N GLY A 263 0.58 4.96 -16.81
CA GLY A 263 1.19 3.64 -16.64
C GLY A 263 1.09 3.08 -15.22
N ILE A 264 2.09 2.31 -14.82
CA ILE A 264 2.06 1.52 -13.57
C ILE A 264 3.37 1.71 -12.83
N ARG A 265 3.30 1.92 -11.51
CA ARG A 265 4.47 2.14 -10.65
C ARG A 265 4.39 1.35 -9.36
N ASN A 266 5.52 0.93 -8.80
CA ASN A 266 5.58 0.37 -7.44
C ASN A 266 4.46 -0.65 -7.16
N THR A 267 4.24 -1.58 -8.07
CA THR A 267 3.05 -2.45 -8.07
C THR A 267 3.45 -3.90 -8.25
N THR A 268 2.84 -4.77 -7.46
CA THR A 268 3.01 -6.23 -7.54
C THR A 268 1.88 -6.81 -8.39
N ILE A 269 2.24 -7.62 -9.39
CA ILE A 269 1.32 -8.19 -10.39
C ILE A 269 1.58 -9.69 -10.56
N PHE A 270 0.63 -10.53 -10.18
CA PHE A 270 0.82 -11.98 -10.23
C PHE A 270 -0.49 -12.77 -10.34
N HIS A 271 -0.38 -14.05 -10.73
CA HIS A 271 -1.51 -14.99 -10.87
C HIS A 271 -2.63 -14.58 -11.81
N ASN A 272 -2.41 -13.56 -12.64
CA ASN A 272 -3.42 -13.16 -13.61
C ASN A 272 -3.42 -14.11 -14.83
N LYS A 273 -4.60 -14.32 -15.41
CA LYS A 273 -4.89 -15.35 -16.42
C LYS A 273 -5.39 -14.76 -17.73
N GLY A 274 -5.32 -15.58 -18.78
CA GLY A 274 -5.84 -15.24 -20.11
C GLY A 274 -4.81 -14.52 -20.96
N GLY A 275 -4.90 -13.19 -21.04
CA GLY A 275 -4.06 -12.34 -21.89
C GLY A 275 -2.79 -11.81 -21.21
N PHE A 276 -2.15 -10.85 -21.87
CA PHE A 276 -1.01 -10.10 -21.30
C PHE A 276 -1.46 -9.25 -20.11
N VAL A 277 -0.55 -8.93 -19.19
CA VAL A 277 -0.83 -7.99 -18.10
C VAL A 277 -1.23 -6.63 -18.67
N ALA A 278 -0.46 -6.09 -19.60
CA ALA A 278 -0.76 -4.80 -20.23
C ALA A 278 -0.31 -4.77 -21.69
N ASN A 279 -1.05 -4.03 -22.53
CA ASN A 279 -0.49 -3.53 -23.78
C ASN A 279 0.12 -2.14 -23.57
N ILE A 280 1.35 -1.97 -24.04
CA ILE A 280 2.11 -0.73 -23.88
C ILE A 280 1.87 0.13 -25.11
N ARG A 281 1.45 1.38 -24.85
CA ARG A 281 1.13 2.39 -25.85
C ARG A 281 1.90 3.67 -25.57
N GLU A 282 1.85 4.56 -26.54
CA GLU A 282 2.49 5.87 -26.55
C GLU A 282 2.09 6.68 -25.31
N GLY A 283 3.08 7.21 -24.60
CA GLY A 283 2.92 8.00 -23.37
C GLY A 283 2.98 7.20 -22.07
N MET A 284 3.19 5.88 -22.11
CA MET A 284 3.15 5.02 -20.92
C MET A 284 4.54 4.80 -20.29
N ILE A 285 4.59 4.84 -18.95
CA ILE A 285 5.76 4.44 -18.15
C ILE A 285 5.37 3.34 -17.17
N LEU A 286 6.03 2.18 -17.30
CA LEU A 286 5.97 1.09 -16.33
C LEU A 286 7.29 1.04 -15.56
N ASN A 287 7.23 1.20 -14.24
CA ASN A 287 8.44 1.38 -13.45
C ASN A 287 8.36 0.72 -12.06
N ASN A 288 9.45 0.09 -11.61
CA ASN A 288 9.49 -0.57 -10.30
C ASN A 288 8.32 -1.55 -10.09
N LEU A 289 8.14 -2.49 -11.01
CA LEU A 289 7.09 -3.50 -10.97
C LEU A 289 7.64 -4.87 -10.61
N THR A 290 6.92 -5.63 -9.79
CA THR A 290 7.17 -7.08 -9.64
C THR A 290 6.07 -7.81 -10.38
N MET A 291 6.35 -8.27 -11.60
CA MET A 291 5.40 -8.92 -12.51
C MET A 291 5.83 -10.36 -12.81
N ILE A 292 5.23 -11.31 -12.08
CA ILE A 292 5.66 -12.70 -12.09
C ILE A 292 4.46 -13.64 -12.03
N LYS A 293 4.60 -14.88 -12.49
CA LYS A 293 3.56 -15.92 -12.34
C LYS A 293 2.20 -15.55 -12.96
N ASN A 294 2.18 -14.66 -13.95
CA ASN A 294 1.02 -14.41 -14.79
C ASN A 294 1.04 -15.37 -15.98
N VAL A 295 -0.07 -15.52 -16.71
CA VAL A 295 -0.09 -16.30 -17.96
C VAL A 295 0.82 -15.67 -19.03
N ALA A 296 0.89 -14.34 -19.12
CA ALA A 296 1.79 -13.61 -20.02
C ALA A 296 2.16 -12.25 -19.39
N GLY A 297 3.34 -11.72 -19.75
CA GLY A 297 3.82 -10.42 -19.26
C GLY A 297 3.28 -9.25 -20.09
N LEU A 298 4.12 -8.58 -20.87
CA LEU A 298 3.77 -7.37 -21.62
C LEU A 298 3.59 -7.58 -23.12
N TYR A 299 2.63 -6.87 -23.72
CA TYR A 299 2.54 -6.70 -25.17
C TYR A 299 2.99 -5.28 -25.53
N LEU A 300 4.11 -5.13 -26.21
CA LEU A 300 4.72 -3.84 -26.54
C LEU A 300 4.21 -3.38 -27.92
N ASP A 301 3.58 -2.21 -27.98
CA ASP A 301 2.93 -1.70 -29.19
C ASP A 301 2.92 -0.16 -29.20
N SER A 302 4.08 0.44 -28.97
CA SER A 302 4.28 1.89 -29.06
C SER A 302 5.16 2.25 -30.25
N ILE A 303 4.85 3.34 -30.94
CA ILE A 303 5.74 3.94 -31.95
C ILE A 303 6.47 5.16 -31.40
N ASP A 304 7.62 5.51 -31.98
CA ASP A 304 8.32 6.73 -31.59
C ASP A 304 7.47 7.98 -31.88
N ARG A 305 7.63 9.00 -31.04
CA ARG A 305 7.04 10.32 -31.28
C ARG A 305 7.95 11.14 -32.19
N VAL A 306 7.33 11.98 -33.00
CA VAL A 306 8.04 12.92 -33.88
C VAL A 306 7.85 14.34 -33.35
N GLU A 307 8.95 15.06 -33.13
CA GLU A 307 8.93 16.49 -32.81
C GLU A 307 9.41 17.28 -34.03
N VAL A 308 8.51 18.13 -34.56
CA VAL A 308 8.80 19.03 -35.68
C VAL A 308 9.21 20.39 -35.12
N GLU A 309 10.47 20.77 -35.28
CA GLU A 309 10.98 22.09 -34.87
C GLU A 309 10.96 23.07 -36.05
N ASP A 310 10.33 24.24 -35.87
CA ASP A 310 10.28 25.30 -36.89
C ASP A 310 11.70 25.75 -37.27
N GLY A 311 12.12 25.42 -38.50
CA GLY A 311 13.39 25.87 -39.08
C GLY A 311 14.52 24.84 -39.09
N GLU A 312 14.30 23.60 -38.62
CA GLU A 312 15.23 22.48 -38.86
C GLU A 312 14.79 21.64 -40.08
N GLU A 313 15.75 21.09 -40.83
CA GLU A 313 15.50 20.30 -42.06
C GLU A 313 15.08 18.84 -41.78
N GLU A 314 15.28 18.33 -40.55
CA GLU A 314 15.01 16.93 -40.19
C GLU A 314 14.14 16.81 -38.93
N ASP A 315 13.14 15.95 -39.00
CA ASP A 315 12.26 15.58 -37.89
C ASP A 315 13.04 14.82 -36.79
N LYS A 316 12.94 15.27 -35.53
CA LYS A 316 13.57 14.58 -34.39
C LYS A 316 12.63 13.49 -33.86
N THR A 317 13.15 12.27 -33.74
CA THR A 317 12.38 11.10 -33.29
C THR A 317 12.79 10.70 -31.87
N TYR A 318 11.81 10.48 -31.00
CA TYR A 318 12.03 10.12 -29.59
C TYR A 318 11.18 8.92 -29.16
N PRO A 319 11.66 8.07 -28.25
CA PRO A 319 10.83 7.01 -27.70
C PRO A 319 9.58 7.55 -26.98
N SER A 320 8.48 6.84 -27.12
CA SER A 320 7.18 7.23 -26.56
C SER A 320 6.75 6.41 -25.35
N ALA A 321 7.41 5.29 -25.04
CA ALA A 321 7.06 4.44 -23.91
C ALA A 321 8.30 3.77 -23.27
N TYR A 322 8.23 3.53 -21.96
CA TYR A 322 9.34 2.99 -21.17
C TYR A 322 8.89 1.91 -20.18
N VAL A 323 9.67 0.83 -20.10
CA VAL A 323 9.59 -0.20 -19.07
C VAL A 323 10.93 -0.26 -18.34
N SER A 324 10.95 0.04 -17.04
CA SER A 324 12.21 0.16 -16.29
C SER A 324 12.16 -0.31 -14.84
N ASN A 325 13.33 -0.60 -14.29
CA ASN A 325 13.58 -0.89 -12.87
C ASN A 325 12.68 -2.01 -12.31
N SER A 326 12.26 -2.96 -13.14
CA SER A 326 11.22 -3.94 -12.84
C SER A 326 11.76 -5.38 -12.84
N ILE A 327 11.01 -6.28 -12.22
CA ILE A 327 11.20 -7.73 -12.29
C ILE A 327 10.07 -8.28 -13.16
N ILE A 328 10.39 -8.78 -14.35
CA ILE A 328 9.45 -9.28 -15.35
C ILE A 328 9.93 -10.65 -15.84
N VAL A 329 9.59 -11.69 -15.07
CA VAL A 329 10.14 -13.05 -15.22
C VAL A 329 9.12 -14.10 -14.79
N GLU A 330 9.31 -15.34 -15.24
CA GLU A 330 8.45 -16.48 -14.91
C GLU A 330 6.95 -16.21 -15.14
N ASN A 331 6.62 -15.38 -16.14
CA ASN A 331 5.29 -15.34 -16.73
C ASN A 331 5.19 -16.49 -17.75
N GLY A 332 4.03 -17.14 -17.81
CA GLY A 332 3.83 -18.44 -18.44
C GLY A 332 4.30 -18.55 -19.88
N THR A 333 3.56 -17.94 -20.82
CA THR A 333 3.83 -18.09 -22.25
C THR A 333 5.04 -17.28 -22.69
N GLN A 334 5.08 -15.97 -22.37
CA GLN A 334 6.19 -15.05 -22.65
C GLN A 334 6.20 -13.88 -21.66
N ASN A 335 7.39 -13.35 -21.35
CA ASN A 335 7.51 -12.13 -20.53
C ASN A 335 7.25 -10.86 -21.34
N CYS A 336 7.66 -10.81 -22.62
CA CYS A 336 7.33 -9.73 -23.54
C CYS A 336 7.06 -10.26 -24.94
N VAL A 337 6.08 -9.68 -25.62
CA VAL A 337 5.87 -9.77 -27.07
C VAL A 337 5.85 -8.36 -27.62
N ALA A 338 6.51 -8.11 -28.74
CA ALA A 338 6.49 -6.82 -29.41
C ALA A 338 5.71 -6.90 -30.73
N ALA A 339 4.92 -5.86 -31.02
CA ALA A 339 4.36 -5.63 -32.34
C ALA A 339 5.50 -5.35 -33.35
N PRO A 340 5.29 -5.56 -34.67
CA PRO A 340 6.35 -5.44 -35.67
C PRO A 340 7.10 -4.10 -35.69
N ASN A 341 6.41 -3.00 -35.37
CA ASN A 341 6.96 -1.64 -35.40
C ASN A 341 7.14 -1.04 -34.00
N ASP A 342 7.11 -1.88 -32.96
CA ASP A 342 7.24 -1.41 -31.59
C ASP A 342 8.65 -0.86 -31.32
N THR A 343 8.68 0.32 -30.70
CA THR A 343 9.89 1.05 -30.30
C THR A 343 10.01 1.21 -28.78
N THR A 344 9.16 0.57 -27.98
CA THR A 344 9.20 0.64 -26.51
C THR A 344 10.62 0.38 -25.99
N ILE A 345 11.12 1.24 -25.09
CA ILE A 345 12.41 1.03 -24.42
C ILE A 345 12.21 0.14 -23.19
N VAL A 346 12.89 -1.01 -23.17
CA VAL A 346 12.88 -1.93 -22.03
C VAL A 346 14.29 -2.03 -21.47
N GLN A 347 14.51 -1.52 -20.26
CA GLN A 347 15.87 -1.32 -19.73
C GLN A 347 15.94 -1.40 -18.20
N SER A 348 17.12 -1.70 -17.64
CA SER A 348 17.30 -1.82 -16.18
C SER A 348 16.28 -2.77 -15.51
N ASN A 349 15.91 -3.88 -16.15
CA ASN A 349 14.96 -4.86 -15.59
C ASN A 349 15.65 -6.20 -15.34
N LEU A 350 15.15 -6.98 -14.36
CA LEU A 350 15.39 -8.42 -14.32
C LEU A 350 14.37 -9.07 -15.25
N THR A 351 14.83 -9.70 -16.32
CA THR A 351 13.96 -10.24 -17.36
C THR A 351 14.62 -11.38 -18.15
N THR A 352 14.10 -11.65 -19.35
CA THR A 352 14.56 -12.66 -20.31
C THR A 352 14.81 -12.01 -21.68
N ILE A 353 15.45 -12.74 -22.59
CA ILE A 353 15.98 -12.17 -23.84
C ILE A 353 14.90 -11.58 -24.74
N GLU A 354 13.66 -12.11 -24.72
CA GLU A 354 12.55 -11.59 -25.52
C GLU A 354 12.10 -10.18 -25.09
N CYS A 355 12.41 -9.78 -23.86
CA CYS A 355 12.17 -8.43 -23.35
C CYS A 355 13.36 -7.49 -23.59
N ASP A 356 14.52 -7.98 -24.04
CA ASP A 356 15.73 -7.16 -24.18
C ASP A 356 15.66 -6.29 -25.44
N ARG A 357 14.93 -5.18 -25.35
CA ARG A 357 14.65 -4.29 -26.47
C ARG A 357 15.17 -2.89 -26.18
N ASN A 358 16.07 -2.43 -27.05
CA ASN A 358 16.62 -1.07 -27.04
C ASN A 358 17.27 -0.68 -25.69
N SER A 359 17.81 -1.66 -24.95
CA SER A 359 18.62 -1.41 -23.76
C SER A 359 19.99 -0.87 -24.17
N THR A 360 20.57 -0.01 -23.33
CA THR A 360 21.92 0.53 -23.56
C THR A 360 22.91 -0.11 -22.58
N ASP A 361 24.20 -0.11 -22.88
CA ASP A 361 25.24 -0.58 -21.97
C ASP A 361 25.19 0.11 -20.59
N ARG A 362 24.69 1.35 -20.55
CA ARG A 362 24.51 2.12 -19.31
C ARG A 362 23.28 1.68 -18.52
N LEU A 363 22.23 1.23 -19.20
CA LEU A 363 20.94 0.82 -18.66
C LEU A 363 20.60 -0.62 -19.10
N PRO A 364 21.47 -1.61 -18.82
CA PRO A 364 21.28 -2.96 -19.33
C PRO A 364 20.13 -3.65 -18.62
N ASN A 365 19.50 -4.60 -19.29
CA ASN A 365 18.68 -5.59 -18.62
C ASN A 365 19.56 -6.69 -18.00
N PHE A 366 19.06 -7.32 -16.95
CA PHE A 366 19.67 -8.44 -16.27
C PHE A 366 18.87 -9.70 -16.58
N MET A 367 19.54 -10.75 -17.06
CA MET A 367 18.87 -12.00 -17.43
C MET A 367 18.76 -12.91 -16.22
N ILE A 368 17.56 -13.45 -15.96
CA ILE A 368 17.34 -14.37 -14.82
C ILE A 368 18.13 -15.68 -14.95
N GLY A 369 18.33 -16.19 -16.17
CA GLY A 369 19.03 -17.45 -16.40
C GLY A 369 18.40 -18.61 -15.61
N ASN A 370 19.24 -19.37 -14.91
CA ASN A 370 18.81 -20.53 -14.10
C ASN A 370 18.56 -20.18 -12.61
N ASN A 371 18.52 -18.89 -12.26
CA ASN A 371 18.31 -18.49 -10.87
C ASN A 371 16.88 -18.81 -10.44
N LYS A 372 16.74 -19.42 -9.25
CA LYS A 372 15.43 -19.67 -8.65
C LYS A 372 14.79 -18.34 -8.26
N LEU A 373 13.57 -18.06 -8.72
CA LEU A 373 12.89 -16.81 -8.41
C LEU A 373 12.33 -16.78 -6.98
N ILE A 374 11.56 -17.78 -6.57
CA ILE A 374 10.88 -17.81 -5.26
C ILE A 374 11.58 -18.74 -4.28
N ALA A 375 11.79 -18.27 -3.06
CA ALA A 375 12.30 -19.02 -1.93
C ALA A 375 11.20 -19.87 -1.27
N GLY A 376 10.75 -20.89 -1.98
CA GLY A 376 9.66 -21.75 -1.54
C GLY A 376 9.22 -22.72 -2.63
N ILE A 377 8.35 -23.66 -2.27
CA ILE A 377 7.58 -24.47 -3.25
C ILE A 377 6.38 -23.66 -3.77
N ASN A 378 5.76 -22.88 -2.88
CA ASN A 378 4.63 -22.02 -3.20
C ASN A 378 5.11 -20.58 -3.38
N ASP A 379 4.42 -19.84 -4.23
CA ASP A 379 4.62 -18.41 -4.45
C ASP A 379 3.83 -17.50 -3.49
N GLU A 380 3.02 -18.08 -2.61
CA GLU A 380 2.45 -17.41 -1.43
C GLU A 380 2.83 -18.14 -0.14
N GLY A 381 3.07 -17.39 0.94
CA GLY A 381 3.25 -17.95 2.29
C GLY A 381 4.58 -17.63 2.96
N ILE A 382 5.18 -18.65 3.58
CA ILE A 382 6.39 -18.52 4.40
C ILE A 382 7.62 -18.70 3.50
N CYS A 383 8.61 -17.84 3.70
CA CYS A 383 9.87 -17.87 2.98
C CYS A 383 10.79 -18.97 3.53
N ASP A 384 11.33 -19.81 2.65
CA ASP A 384 12.35 -20.78 3.02
C ASP A 384 13.60 -20.02 3.52
N ALA A 385 13.99 -20.27 4.77
CA ALA A 385 15.10 -19.57 5.40
C ALA A 385 16.44 -19.84 4.69
N PRO A 386 17.41 -18.91 4.76
CA PRO A 386 18.78 -19.17 4.31
C PRO A 386 19.32 -20.48 4.91
N PRO A 387 20.06 -21.31 4.14
CA PRO A 387 20.70 -21.00 2.87
C PRO A 387 19.83 -21.30 1.63
N ALA A 388 18.51 -21.48 1.76
CA ALA A 388 17.65 -21.75 0.62
C ALA A 388 17.72 -20.63 -0.43
N ASP A 389 17.90 -21.02 -1.71
CA ASP A 389 17.90 -20.09 -2.83
C ASP A 389 16.51 -19.56 -3.16
N GLY A 390 16.48 -18.43 -3.87
CA GLY A 390 15.27 -17.73 -4.28
C GLY A 390 15.51 -16.22 -4.22
N LEU A 391 15.40 -15.52 -5.36
CA LEU A 391 15.61 -14.06 -5.42
C LEU A 391 14.57 -13.27 -4.60
N LEU A 392 13.37 -13.82 -4.42
CA LEU A 392 12.25 -13.23 -3.70
C LEU A 392 11.70 -14.22 -2.67
N CYS A 393 11.23 -13.72 -1.53
CA CYS A 393 10.33 -14.48 -0.66
C CYS A 393 8.94 -14.61 -1.30
N PRO A 394 8.19 -15.69 -1.02
CA PRO A 394 6.79 -15.81 -1.40
C PRO A 394 5.97 -14.60 -0.97
N TYR A 395 4.91 -14.31 -1.72
CA TYR A 395 3.98 -13.24 -1.42
C TYR A 395 3.37 -13.44 -0.03
N LYS A 396 3.40 -12.38 0.78
CA LYS A 396 2.81 -12.39 2.11
C LYS A 396 2.19 -11.03 2.41
N ILE A 397 1.04 -11.06 3.07
CA ILE A 397 0.41 -9.87 3.64
C ILE A 397 0.90 -9.74 5.09
N PRO A 398 1.63 -8.69 5.45
CA PRO A 398 2.01 -8.45 6.83
C PRO A 398 0.78 -8.28 7.73
N LYS A 399 0.95 -8.55 9.02
CA LYS A 399 -0.10 -8.32 10.00
C LYS A 399 -0.51 -6.84 9.98
N ASP A 400 -1.81 -6.58 10.10
CA ASP A 400 -2.38 -5.23 10.16
C ASP A 400 -2.11 -4.35 8.92
N GLN A 401 -1.81 -4.97 7.77
CA GLN A 401 -1.68 -4.29 6.47
C GLN A 401 -2.66 -4.84 5.43
N MET A 402 -3.15 -3.95 4.56
CA MET A 402 -4.00 -4.34 3.43
C MET A 402 -3.21 -4.98 2.29
N LEU A 403 -2.01 -4.48 2.01
CA LEU A 403 -1.23 -4.86 0.82
C LEU A 403 -0.10 -5.81 1.22
N GLY A 404 -0.03 -6.97 0.58
CA GLY A 404 1.15 -7.85 0.62
C GLY A 404 2.16 -7.57 -0.47
N PHE A 405 3.31 -8.23 -0.40
CA PHE A 405 4.39 -8.07 -1.37
C PHE A 405 5.31 -9.29 -1.41
N PHE A 406 6.09 -9.39 -2.50
CA PHE A 406 7.25 -10.27 -2.58
C PHE A 406 8.48 -9.53 -2.06
N LYS A 407 9.07 -10.01 -0.96
CA LYS A 407 10.26 -9.37 -0.37
C LYS A 407 11.51 -9.78 -1.17
N PRO A 408 12.35 -8.85 -1.65
CA PRO A 408 13.63 -9.21 -2.26
C PRO A 408 14.54 -9.92 -1.27
N ARG A 409 15.54 -10.66 -1.77
CA ARG A 409 16.46 -11.43 -0.92
C ARG A 409 17.91 -11.20 -1.33
N LEU A 410 18.79 -11.27 -0.33
CA LEU A 410 20.23 -11.41 -0.53
C LEU A 410 20.62 -12.84 -0.16
N LEU A 411 20.98 -13.65 -1.17
CA LEU A 411 21.25 -15.07 -0.98
C LEU A 411 22.50 -15.29 -0.13
N ALA A 412 22.52 -16.32 0.71
CA ALA A 412 23.68 -16.69 1.53
C ALA A 412 24.93 -17.02 0.69
N SER A 413 24.72 -17.49 -0.55
CA SER A 413 25.76 -17.82 -1.53
C SER A 413 26.54 -16.61 -2.04
N TYR A 414 25.96 -15.41 -1.98
CA TYR A 414 26.63 -14.19 -2.44
C TYR A 414 27.82 -13.83 -1.57
N THR A 415 28.86 -13.28 -2.19
CA THR A 415 30.10 -12.86 -1.53
C THR A 415 30.22 -11.35 -1.42
N LYS A 416 29.54 -10.62 -2.30
CA LYS A 416 29.44 -9.16 -2.31
C LYS A 416 28.05 -8.73 -2.77
N LEU A 417 27.65 -7.51 -2.43
CA LEU A 417 26.32 -6.99 -2.78
C LEU A 417 26.05 -6.98 -4.29
N SER A 418 27.09 -6.72 -5.10
CA SER A 418 26.97 -6.67 -6.57
C SER A 418 26.70 -8.02 -7.23
N ASP A 419 26.84 -9.14 -6.50
CA ASP A 419 26.46 -10.49 -6.95
C ASP A 419 24.93 -10.64 -7.08
N SER A 420 24.15 -9.81 -6.38
CA SER A 420 22.69 -9.81 -6.51
C SER A 420 22.27 -9.43 -7.93
N LEU A 421 21.18 -10.03 -8.43
CA LEU A 421 20.57 -9.65 -9.71
C LEU A 421 19.53 -8.55 -9.60
N ILE A 422 19.03 -8.27 -8.39
CA ILE A 422 17.90 -7.34 -8.19
C ILE A 422 18.23 -6.21 -7.22
N VAL A 423 19.18 -6.40 -6.32
CA VAL A 423 19.50 -5.40 -5.29
C VAL A 423 20.51 -4.40 -5.84
N ASN A 424 20.23 -3.10 -5.71
CA ASN A 424 21.02 -1.99 -6.26
C ASN A 424 21.36 -2.17 -7.75
N LYS A 425 20.34 -2.39 -8.58
CA LYS A 425 20.49 -2.54 -10.04
C LYS A 425 19.66 -1.55 -10.86
N GLY A 426 18.56 -1.04 -10.29
CA GLY A 426 17.82 0.08 -10.87
C GLY A 426 18.62 1.37 -10.77
N ARG A 427 18.32 2.37 -11.60
CA ARG A 427 19.13 3.59 -11.74
C ARG A 427 18.39 4.84 -11.27
N ILE A 428 19.09 5.69 -10.51
CA ILE A 428 18.63 7.03 -10.13
C ILE A 428 19.34 8.08 -10.99
N TYR A 429 18.60 8.93 -11.69
CA TYR A 429 19.16 10.01 -12.51
C TYR A 429 19.24 11.30 -11.67
N SER A 430 20.27 11.42 -10.82
CA SER A 430 20.53 12.62 -10.01
C SER A 430 21.72 13.45 -10.48
N ASP A 431 22.41 13.02 -11.53
CA ASP A 431 23.59 13.67 -12.12
C ASP A 431 23.24 14.80 -13.09
N GLY A 432 21.95 15.17 -13.21
CA GLY A 432 21.46 16.21 -14.11
C GLY A 432 21.43 15.79 -15.59
N THR A 433 21.62 14.50 -15.87
CA THR A 433 21.65 14.00 -17.25
C THR A 433 20.29 13.44 -17.68
N SER A 434 19.92 13.63 -18.95
CA SER A 434 18.61 13.30 -19.53
C SER A 434 18.60 11.96 -20.28
N PHE A 435 19.36 10.96 -19.83
CA PHE A 435 19.53 9.70 -20.58
C PHE A 435 18.27 8.82 -20.63
N SER A 436 17.33 8.97 -19.68
CA SER A 436 16.03 8.31 -19.72
C SER A 436 15.01 9.00 -18.80
N LEU A 437 13.73 8.87 -19.12
CA LEU A 437 12.61 9.44 -18.35
C LEU A 437 12.15 8.53 -17.20
N ALA A 438 12.64 7.27 -17.13
CA ALA A 438 12.18 6.26 -16.18
C ALA A 438 13.24 5.91 -15.10
N SER A 439 13.62 6.87 -14.26
CA SER A 439 14.41 6.60 -13.04
C SER A 439 13.61 5.82 -12.01
N CYS A 440 14.30 5.21 -11.05
CA CYS A 440 13.67 4.64 -9.86
C CYS A 440 12.68 5.60 -9.18
N GLU A 441 11.57 5.06 -8.71
CA GLU A 441 10.60 5.79 -7.88
C GLU A 441 11.22 6.21 -6.54
N ARG A 442 10.70 7.29 -5.95
CA ARG A 442 11.20 7.80 -4.65
C ARG A 442 10.87 6.88 -3.47
N THR A 443 9.74 6.18 -3.56
CA THR A 443 9.28 5.22 -2.56
C THR A 443 9.07 3.87 -3.22
N ASP A 444 9.03 2.81 -2.43
CA ASP A 444 8.60 1.48 -2.85
C ASP A 444 7.08 1.30 -2.68
N GLN A 445 6.53 0.12 -3.01
CA GLN A 445 5.09 -0.18 -2.88
C GLN A 445 4.54 0.00 -1.46
N ARG A 446 5.37 -0.12 -0.43
CA ARG A 446 4.96 0.07 0.98
C ARG A 446 4.89 1.56 1.36
N GLY A 447 5.28 2.44 0.44
CA GLY A 447 5.44 3.87 0.70
C GLY A 447 6.74 4.18 1.45
N ILE A 448 7.66 3.22 1.58
CA ILE A 448 8.95 3.43 2.25
C ILE A 448 9.90 4.08 1.26
N ASN A 449 10.62 5.12 1.70
CA ASN A 449 11.60 5.80 0.85
C ASN A 449 12.68 4.81 0.39
N ARG A 450 12.94 4.78 -0.92
CA ARG A 450 14.14 4.14 -1.44
C ARG A 450 15.34 4.93 -0.99
N THR A 451 16.46 4.28 -0.72
CA THR A 451 17.64 4.96 -0.17
C THR A 451 18.27 5.86 -1.24
N GLY A 452 17.71 7.05 -1.44
CA GLY A 452 18.08 8.02 -2.48
C GLY A 452 19.46 8.67 -2.30
N TYR A 453 20.35 8.05 -1.54
CA TYR A 453 21.74 8.47 -1.34
C TYR A 453 22.73 7.67 -2.19
N ASN A 454 22.31 6.54 -2.75
CA ASN A 454 23.14 5.72 -3.64
C ASN A 454 22.54 5.81 -5.04
N GLU A 455 23.36 5.86 -6.07
CA GLU A 455 22.98 6.04 -7.49
C GLU A 455 22.02 4.96 -8.05
N LEU A 456 21.59 4.00 -7.21
CA LEU A 456 20.91 2.78 -7.56
C LEU A 456 19.76 2.47 -6.59
N CYS A 457 18.74 1.76 -7.08
CA CYS A 457 17.67 1.18 -6.27
C CYS A 457 17.50 -0.32 -6.57
N ASP A 458 16.65 -1.00 -5.79
CA ASP A 458 16.31 -2.38 -6.07
C ASP A 458 15.30 -2.49 -7.21
N LEU A 459 15.48 -3.51 -8.05
CA LEU A 459 14.54 -3.86 -9.11
C LEU A 459 13.25 -4.41 -8.50
N GLY A 460 12.15 -4.03 -9.11
CA GLY A 460 10.81 -4.44 -8.67
C GLY A 460 10.15 -3.46 -7.72
N ALA A 461 9.02 -3.89 -7.18
CA ALA A 461 8.11 -3.04 -6.41
C ALA A 461 8.59 -2.72 -4.99
N ILE A 462 9.56 -3.47 -4.45
CA ILE A 462 10.01 -3.37 -3.07
C ILE A 462 11.49 -3.04 -3.02
N GLU A 463 11.87 -2.17 -2.10
CA GLU A 463 13.26 -1.87 -1.74
C GLU A 463 13.64 -2.67 -0.49
N LEU A 464 14.81 -3.30 -0.44
CA LEU A 464 15.34 -3.83 0.81
C LEU A 464 15.75 -2.70 1.75
N VAL A 465 15.07 -2.59 2.88
CA VAL A 465 15.36 -1.56 3.87
C VAL A 465 15.91 -2.17 5.16
N VAL A 466 17.00 -1.58 5.63
CA VAL A 466 17.63 -1.92 6.91
C VAL A 466 17.72 -0.65 7.76
N ASP A 467 16.63 -0.30 8.43
CA ASP A 467 16.66 0.78 9.42
C ASP A 467 17.11 0.22 10.78
N ARG A 468 18.27 0.70 11.24
CA ARG A 468 18.83 0.32 12.55
C ARG A 468 18.70 1.43 13.60
N SER A 469 18.12 2.57 13.22
CA SER A 469 17.98 3.72 14.10
C SER A 469 16.89 3.51 15.17
N ASN A 470 15.93 2.62 14.91
CA ASN A 470 14.79 2.38 15.77
C ASN A 470 14.47 0.88 15.92
N ILE A 471 15.37 0.13 16.54
CA ILE A 471 15.16 -1.28 16.85
C ILE A 471 14.32 -1.41 18.14
N PRO A 472 13.19 -2.12 18.13
CA PRO A 472 12.35 -2.28 19.31
C PRO A 472 13.05 -3.10 20.39
N ILE A 473 12.70 -2.84 21.65
CA ILE A 473 13.13 -3.66 22.79
C ILE A 473 12.40 -5.00 22.71
N ALA A 474 13.15 -6.09 22.66
CA ALA A 474 12.64 -7.45 22.70
C ALA A 474 12.57 -7.97 24.14
N GLY A 475 11.83 -9.04 24.37
CA GLY A 475 11.75 -9.74 25.65
C GLY A 475 10.32 -9.93 26.14
N GLN A 476 10.20 -10.36 27.39
CA GLN A 476 8.92 -10.73 27.99
C GLN A 476 9.01 -10.69 29.52
N ASP A 477 7.92 -10.29 30.15
CA ASP A 477 7.71 -10.45 31.59
C ASP A 477 7.22 -11.88 31.88
N ILE A 478 7.83 -12.52 32.88
CA ILE A 478 7.57 -13.91 33.25
C ILE A 478 7.45 -14.08 34.77
N LEU A 479 6.73 -15.11 35.20
CA LEU A 479 6.70 -15.51 36.60
C LEU A 479 7.84 -16.48 36.93
N PHE A 480 8.05 -16.74 38.22
CA PHE A 480 8.97 -17.79 38.67
C PHE A 480 8.67 -19.13 37.99
N LYS A 481 9.74 -19.79 37.53
CA LYS A 481 9.73 -21.07 36.77
C LYS A 481 9.15 -21.00 35.35
N GLU A 482 8.69 -19.84 34.89
CA GLU A 482 8.25 -19.68 33.50
C GLU A 482 9.45 -19.49 32.56
N ILE A 483 9.21 -19.82 31.28
CA ILE A 483 10.15 -19.66 30.18
C ILE A 483 9.64 -18.52 29.31
N ALA A 484 10.48 -17.53 29.04
CA ALA A 484 10.13 -16.44 28.13
C ALA A 484 10.22 -16.93 26.69
N LYS A 485 9.20 -16.61 25.89
CA LYS A 485 9.08 -16.92 24.46
C LYS A 485 8.59 -15.68 23.71
N PHE A 486 9.46 -15.11 22.89
CA PHE A 486 9.17 -13.90 22.13
C PHE A 486 9.81 -13.97 20.74
N SER A 487 9.38 -13.12 19.81
CA SER A 487 9.96 -13.02 18.47
C SER A 487 10.78 -11.75 18.32
N ILE A 488 11.86 -11.83 17.55
CA ILE A 488 12.65 -10.68 17.11
C ILE A 488 12.46 -10.37 15.63
N SER A 489 11.50 -10.99 14.95
CA SER A 489 11.30 -10.81 13.50
C SER A 489 11.13 -9.34 13.10
N GLU A 490 10.48 -8.53 13.95
CA GLU A 490 10.30 -7.08 13.73
C GLU A 490 11.62 -6.30 13.85
N SER A 491 12.58 -6.82 14.60
CA SER A 491 13.91 -6.22 14.78
C SER A 491 14.86 -6.53 13.61
N LEU A 492 14.53 -7.49 12.74
CA LEU A 492 15.39 -7.88 11.61
C LEU A 492 15.23 -6.98 10.38
N ALA A 493 14.28 -6.04 10.41
CA ALA A 493 13.86 -5.25 9.24
C ALA A 493 13.56 -6.18 8.05
N ASP A 494 14.09 -5.91 6.85
CA ASP A 494 13.93 -6.80 5.70
C ASP A 494 14.96 -7.95 5.64
N GLY A 495 15.91 -8.01 6.59
CA GLY A 495 16.93 -9.05 6.65
C GLY A 495 16.39 -10.43 7.04
N GLU A 496 17.18 -11.47 6.73
CA GLU A 496 16.93 -12.86 7.15
C GLU A 496 18.09 -13.38 8.00
N LEU A 497 17.81 -14.26 8.97
CA LEU A 497 18.84 -14.86 9.79
C LEU A 497 19.71 -15.80 8.96
N LEU A 498 21.03 -15.70 9.15
CA LEU A 498 21.99 -16.64 8.57
C LEU A 498 22.03 -17.94 9.37
N ASP A 499 22.20 -19.08 8.71
CA ASP A 499 22.38 -20.37 9.38
C ASP A 499 23.79 -20.51 9.99
N PRO A 500 23.99 -21.43 10.95
CA PRO A 500 25.28 -21.66 11.61
C PRO A 500 26.47 -21.88 10.66
N ALA A 501 26.29 -22.63 9.57
CA ALA A 501 27.38 -22.96 8.65
C ALA A 501 27.79 -21.72 7.84
N THR A 502 26.81 -20.90 7.42
CA THR A 502 27.09 -19.61 6.78
C THR A 502 27.80 -18.64 7.73
N CYS A 503 27.42 -18.63 9.01
CA CYS A 503 28.12 -17.82 10.02
C CYS A 503 29.59 -18.21 10.17
N GLU A 504 29.90 -19.51 10.25
CA GLU A 504 31.29 -19.99 10.30
C GLU A 504 32.07 -19.60 9.04
N LYS A 505 31.43 -19.68 7.86
CA LYS A 505 32.07 -19.28 6.60
C LYS A 505 32.46 -17.80 6.56
N ILE A 506 31.64 -16.92 7.15
CA ILE A 506 31.84 -15.46 7.12
C ILE A 506 32.78 -15.00 8.24
N LEU A 507 32.58 -15.50 9.46
CA LEU A 507 33.29 -15.02 10.66
C LEU A 507 34.45 -15.93 11.09
N GLY A 508 34.59 -17.11 10.49
CA GLY A 508 35.46 -18.16 10.99
C GLY A 508 34.88 -18.86 12.22
N LYS A 509 35.68 -19.71 12.87
CA LYS A 509 35.28 -20.38 14.11
C LYS A 509 35.20 -19.39 15.26
N ARG A 510 34.25 -19.62 16.17
CA ARG A 510 34.13 -18.81 17.39
C ARG A 510 35.36 -18.97 18.27
N SER A 511 35.76 -17.88 18.92
CA SER A 511 36.88 -17.85 19.86
C SER A 511 36.62 -18.64 21.15
N ASP A 512 35.35 -18.85 21.50
CA ASP A 512 34.91 -19.64 22.66
C ASP A 512 34.80 -21.15 22.37
N GLY A 513 35.09 -21.59 21.14
CA GLY A 513 35.04 -22.99 20.74
C GLY A 513 33.63 -23.58 20.61
N GLN A 514 32.58 -22.77 20.73
CA GLN A 514 31.20 -23.19 20.50
C GLN A 514 30.84 -23.15 19.01
N ASP A 515 29.75 -23.83 18.65
CA ASP A 515 29.15 -23.69 17.31
C ASP A 515 28.42 -22.36 17.18
N TRP A 516 28.38 -21.83 15.94
CA TRP A 516 27.52 -20.69 15.63
C TRP A 516 26.04 -21.05 15.78
N ARG A 517 25.24 -20.04 16.06
CA ARG A 517 23.77 -20.12 16.10
C ARG A 517 23.19 -19.26 14.98
N TYR A 518 21.90 -19.43 14.70
CA TYR A 518 21.20 -18.59 13.72
C TYR A 518 21.43 -17.11 13.99
N GLY A 519 21.58 -16.34 12.91
CA GLY A 519 21.88 -14.92 12.98
C GLY A 519 23.29 -14.59 13.49
N CYS A 520 24.20 -15.56 13.54
CA CYS A 520 25.54 -15.43 14.09
C CYS A 520 25.51 -14.84 15.52
N LEU A 521 24.53 -15.30 16.30
CA LEU A 521 24.12 -14.69 17.55
C LEU A 521 25.27 -14.55 18.56
N GLU A 522 25.48 -13.30 19.01
CA GLU A 522 26.31 -12.93 20.15
C GLU A 522 25.44 -12.24 21.21
N VAL A 523 25.62 -12.63 22.47
CA VAL A 523 24.87 -12.06 23.61
C VAL A 523 25.82 -11.16 24.38
N VAL A 524 25.54 -9.87 24.39
CA VAL A 524 26.35 -8.85 25.08
C VAL A 524 25.64 -8.43 26.35
N GLN A 525 26.27 -8.74 27.49
CA GLN A 525 25.82 -8.32 28.80
C GLN A 525 26.34 -6.90 29.11
N ASN A 526 25.45 -6.00 29.53
CA ASN A 526 25.83 -4.60 29.76
C ASN A 526 26.33 -4.33 31.18
N GLN A 527 25.79 -5.03 32.20
CA GLN A 527 26.02 -4.66 33.62
C GLN A 527 26.08 -5.85 34.59
N THR A 528 25.55 -7.02 34.23
CA THR A 528 25.47 -8.19 35.13
C THR A 528 25.80 -9.48 34.40
N PRO A 529 26.22 -10.54 35.12
CA PRO A 529 26.21 -11.89 34.55
C PRO A 529 24.80 -12.25 34.06
N SER A 530 24.72 -13.04 32.99
CA SER A 530 23.42 -13.49 32.47
C SER A 530 22.69 -14.32 33.53
N LYS A 531 21.38 -14.12 33.65
CA LYS A 531 20.52 -14.82 34.61
C LYS A 531 19.76 -16.00 34.00
N GLY A 532 20.11 -16.37 32.76
CA GLY A 532 19.48 -17.44 32.01
C GLY A 532 20.26 -17.82 30.75
N THR A 533 19.68 -18.71 29.97
CA THR A 533 20.23 -19.13 28.67
C THR A 533 19.18 -18.94 27.60
N LEU A 534 19.58 -18.40 26.46
CA LEU A 534 18.69 -18.18 25.32
C LEU A 534 19.03 -19.10 24.16
N THR A 535 18.02 -19.39 23.33
CA THR A 535 18.12 -20.04 22.03
C THR A 535 17.33 -19.24 21.02
N LEU A 536 17.78 -19.22 19.77
CA LEU A 536 17.18 -18.50 18.65
C LEU A 536 17.04 -19.49 17.49
N ASP A 537 15.83 -19.62 16.96
CA ASP A 537 15.57 -20.41 15.76
C ASP A 537 15.68 -19.58 14.47
N GLN A 538 15.52 -20.24 13.32
CA GLN A 538 15.61 -19.62 12.00
C GLN A 538 14.53 -18.57 11.72
N ASP A 539 13.39 -18.66 12.40
CA ASP A 539 12.22 -17.81 12.19
C ASP A 539 12.25 -16.56 13.07
N GLY A 540 13.27 -16.43 13.92
CA GLY A 540 13.40 -15.32 14.84
C GLY A 540 12.71 -15.53 16.18
N ASN A 541 12.27 -16.75 16.51
CA ASN A 541 11.72 -17.03 17.84
C ASN A 541 12.86 -17.26 18.83
N VAL A 542 12.75 -16.57 19.96
CA VAL A 542 13.69 -16.66 21.07
C VAL A 542 13.03 -17.40 22.23
N THR A 543 13.73 -18.39 22.76
CA THR A 543 13.37 -19.06 24.03
C THR A 543 14.44 -18.76 25.06
N TYR A 544 14.06 -18.14 26.18
CA TYR A 544 14.94 -17.82 27.31
C TYR A 544 14.54 -18.62 28.54
N VAL A 545 15.50 -19.38 29.09
CA VAL A 545 15.35 -20.23 30.27
C VAL A 545 16.13 -19.62 31.44
N PRO A 546 15.45 -19.11 32.49
CA PRO A 546 16.11 -18.60 33.69
C PRO A 546 16.94 -19.69 34.40
N HIS A 547 18.11 -19.34 34.93
CA HIS A 547 18.93 -20.28 35.73
C HIS A 547 18.37 -20.51 37.13
N SER A 548 17.59 -19.57 37.66
CA SER A 548 16.97 -19.63 38.98
C SER A 548 15.72 -18.74 39.06
N ASN A 549 15.06 -18.69 40.22
CA ASN A 549 13.92 -17.80 40.48
C ASN A 549 14.39 -16.47 41.06
N TRP A 550 15.03 -15.65 40.24
CA TRP A 550 15.47 -14.31 40.64
C TRP A 550 14.31 -13.32 40.50
N HIS A 551 14.37 -12.21 41.24
CA HIS A 551 13.41 -11.12 41.12
C HIS A 551 14.10 -9.89 40.52
N GLY A 552 13.45 -9.25 39.54
CA GLY A 552 13.95 -8.04 38.87
C GLY A 552 14.04 -8.23 37.36
N ALA A 553 15.07 -7.67 36.73
CA ALA A 553 15.29 -7.75 35.27
C ALA A 553 16.65 -8.36 34.89
N ASP A 554 16.74 -9.03 33.75
CA ASP A 554 17.97 -9.38 33.02
C ASP A 554 18.04 -8.52 31.75
N LEU A 555 19.08 -7.69 31.63
CA LEU A 555 19.24 -6.66 30.60
C LEU A 555 20.48 -6.93 29.75
N PHE A 556 20.27 -7.27 28.49
CA PHE A 556 21.35 -7.58 27.56
C PHE A 556 21.02 -7.12 26.14
N LYS A 557 22.00 -7.22 25.24
CA LYS A 557 21.83 -7.00 23.81
C LYS A 557 22.06 -8.30 23.05
N MET A 558 21.20 -8.59 22.09
CA MET A 558 21.47 -9.61 21.07
C MET A 558 22.09 -8.92 19.86
N ARG A 559 23.30 -9.36 19.50
CA ARG A 559 23.98 -8.96 18.27
C ARG A 559 23.76 -10.01 17.21
N ILE A 560 23.17 -9.59 16.10
CA ILE A 560 22.74 -10.47 15.02
C ILE A 560 23.26 -9.95 13.68
N ILE A 561 23.76 -10.88 12.86
CA ILE A 561 24.07 -10.65 11.44
C ILE A 561 22.96 -11.28 10.60
N THR A 562 22.47 -10.52 9.63
CA THR A 562 21.46 -10.96 8.67
C THR A 562 22.03 -11.01 7.25
N THR A 563 21.26 -11.53 6.32
CA THR A 563 21.54 -11.47 4.88
C THR A 563 21.82 -10.05 4.36
N THR A 564 21.21 -9.03 4.97
CA THR A 564 21.34 -7.62 4.56
C THR A 564 22.45 -6.87 5.28
N THR A 565 22.81 -7.24 6.51
CA THR A 565 23.85 -6.53 7.27
C THR A 565 25.27 -7.06 7.03
N ARG A 566 25.42 -8.28 6.51
CA ARG A 566 26.72 -8.97 6.38
C ARG A 566 27.71 -8.35 5.39
N PHE A 567 27.27 -7.44 4.53
CA PHE A 567 28.09 -6.78 3.52
C PHE A 567 28.64 -5.41 3.96
N ASN A 568 28.36 -5.00 5.20
CA ASN A 568 28.91 -3.77 5.75
C ASN A 568 30.34 -3.97 6.26
N ASP A 569 30.98 -2.88 6.68
CA ASP A 569 32.25 -2.95 7.40
C ASP A 569 32.09 -3.70 8.73
N ALA A 570 33.14 -4.37 9.19
CA ALA A 570 33.10 -5.28 10.35
C ALA A 570 32.55 -4.65 11.65
N SER A 571 32.71 -3.33 11.86
CA SER A 571 32.16 -2.59 13.00
C SER A 571 30.66 -2.29 12.90
N SER A 572 30.04 -2.53 11.74
CA SER A 572 28.66 -2.21 11.38
C SER A 572 27.89 -3.41 10.79
N ASN A 573 28.32 -4.64 11.10
CA ASN A 573 27.65 -5.86 10.60
C ASN A 573 26.49 -6.34 11.48
N TYR A 574 26.38 -5.81 12.70
CA TYR A 574 25.39 -6.25 13.66
C TYR A 574 24.16 -5.36 13.67
N ILE A 575 22.99 -5.98 13.82
CA ILE A 575 21.81 -5.39 14.43
C ILE A 575 21.93 -5.63 15.94
N GLU A 576 21.90 -4.55 16.73
CA GLU A 576 21.85 -4.65 18.18
C GLU A 576 20.40 -4.58 18.66
N ILE A 577 19.88 -5.68 19.21
CA ILE A 577 18.52 -5.77 19.73
C ILE A 577 18.57 -5.65 21.25
N PRO A 578 18.13 -4.53 21.84
CA PRO A 578 18.02 -4.43 23.29
C PRO A 578 16.98 -5.43 23.79
N THR A 579 17.33 -6.20 24.82
CA THR A 579 16.47 -7.27 25.35
C THR A 579 16.28 -7.11 26.86
N ASN A 580 15.02 -7.20 27.30
CA ASN A 580 14.63 -7.11 28.70
C ASN A 580 13.75 -8.29 29.10
N ILE A 581 14.22 -9.11 30.03
CA ILE A 581 13.42 -10.16 30.67
C ILE A 581 13.16 -9.75 32.11
N VAL A 582 11.90 -9.58 32.49
CA VAL A 582 11.51 -9.29 33.88
C VAL A 582 10.96 -10.57 34.49
N GLN A 583 11.49 -10.96 35.66
CA GLN A 583 10.99 -12.10 36.41
C GLN A 583 10.43 -11.68 37.77
N GLU A 584 9.19 -12.08 38.04
CA GLU A 584 8.49 -11.74 39.28
C GLU A 584 7.88 -12.97 39.98
N PRO A 585 7.79 -12.96 41.32
CA PRO A 585 6.94 -13.91 42.02
C PRO A 585 5.48 -13.66 41.66
N LYS A 586 4.66 -14.71 41.68
CA LYS A 586 3.21 -14.56 41.52
C LYS A 586 2.68 -13.58 42.57
N ASN A 587 2.08 -12.48 42.11
CA ASN A 587 1.46 -11.50 42.99
C ASN A 587 0.22 -12.12 43.65
N ASN A 588 0.38 -12.59 44.88
CA ASN A 588 -0.68 -13.14 45.72
C ASN A 588 -1.14 -12.14 46.80
N PHE A 589 -0.79 -10.87 46.66
CA PHE A 589 -1.31 -9.83 47.55
C PHE A 589 -2.82 -9.75 47.35
N GLN A 590 -3.59 -10.27 48.31
CA GLN A 590 -4.98 -9.87 48.44
C GLN A 590 -4.98 -8.37 48.72
N SER A 591 -5.62 -7.60 47.84
CA SER A 591 -5.95 -6.22 48.16
C SER A 591 -6.81 -6.24 49.42
N LYS A 592 -6.18 -6.10 50.58
CA LYS A 592 -6.89 -5.66 51.76
C LYS A 592 -7.30 -4.25 51.42
N LYS A 593 -8.53 -4.08 50.92
CA LYS A 593 -9.25 -2.82 51.12
C LYS A 593 -9.14 -2.58 52.61
N VAL A 594 -8.22 -1.71 53.01
CA VAL A 594 -8.26 -1.15 54.34
C VAL A 594 -9.58 -0.43 54.34
N ASN A 595 -10.56 -1.02 55.03
CA ASN A 595 -11.83 -0.38 55.24
C ASN A 595 -11.50 0.79 56.16
N VAL A 596 -11.13 1.93 55.58
CA VAL A 596 -11.02 3.21 56.28
C VAL A 596 -12.45 3.65 56.61
N GLY A 597 -13.12 2.86 57.43
CA GLY A 597 -14.27 3.25 58.24
C GLY A 597 -13.79 4.15 59.37
N GLY A 598 -13.16 5.25 58.98
CA GLY A 598 -12.46 6.17 59.87
C GLY A 598 -12.15 7.47 59.14
N GLY A 599 -13.17 8.33 59.01
CA GLY A 599 -12.95 9.77 58.95
C GLY A 599 -13.13 10.49 57.62
N SER A 600 -14.07 10.11 56.75
CA SER A 600 -14.69 11.15 55.91
C SER A 600 -15.68 11.89 56.80
N VAL A 601 -15.33 13.09 57.22
CA VAL A 601 -16.21 14.03 57.94
C VAL A 601 -17.48 14.18 57.09
N GLY A 602 -18.53 13.48 57.50
CA GLY A 602 -19.74 13.33 56.70
C GLY A 602 -20.45 14.65 56.49
N PHE A 603 -21.26 14.70 55.43
CA PHE A 603 -22.20 15.77 55.06
C PHE A 603 -22.91 16.47 56.24
N GLY A 604 -23.10 15.79 57.38
CA GLY A 604 -23.62 16.37 58.62
C GLY A 604 -22.80 17.53 59.19
N ALA A 605 -21.46 17.51 59.08
CA ALA A 605 -20.62 18.63 59.55
C ALA A 605 -20.78 19.86 58.65
N ILE A 606 -20.99 19.66 57.34
CA ILE A 606 -21.26 20.72 56.37
C ILE A 606 -22.65 21.34 56.63
N LEU A 607 -23.65 20.53 56.96
CA LEU A 607 -24.97 21.01 57.37
C LEU A 607 -24.94 21.77 58.71
N MET A 608 -24.10 21.34 59.65
CA MET A 608 -23.91 22.05 60.93
C MET A 608 -23.24 23.42 60.73
N LEU A 609 -22.25 23.51 59.82
CA LEU A 609 -21.60 24.77 59.42
C LEU A 609 -22.57 25.73 58.70
N LEU A 610 -23.44 25.20 57.82
CA LEU A 610 -24.48 25.98 57.16
C LEU A 610 -25.57 26.44 58.13
N GLY A 611 -25.94 25.61 59.12
CA GLY A 611 -26.85 25.99 60.20
C GLY A 611 -26.29 27.11 61.09
N LEU A 612 -24.99 27.06 61.41
CA LEU A 612 -24.30 28.12 62.16
C LEU A 612 -24.16 29.43 61.37
N MET A 613 -23.99 29.36 60.04
CA MET A 613 -24.05 30.53 59.16
C MET A 613 -25.47 31.13 59.06
N GLY A 614 -26.51 30.29 59.07
CA GLY A 614 -27.92 30.73 59.11
C GLY A 614 -28.27 31.44 60.42
N LEU A 615 -27.83 30.91 61.57
CA LEU A 615 -28.04 31.51 62.89
C LEU A 615 -27.33 32.86 63.07
N ARG A 616 -26.22 33.10 62.38
CA ARG A 616 -25.52 34.39 62.41
C ARG A 616 -26.22 35.50 61.61
N ARG A 617 -27.18 35.16 60.73
CA ARG A 617 -28.02 36.13 59.99
C ARG A 617 -29.33 36.50 60.67
N PHE A 618 -29.70 35.85 61.78
CA PHE A 618 -30.86 36.23 62.61
C PHE A 618 -30.50 37.04 63.86
N LYS A 619 -29.21 37.36 64.03
CA LYS A 619 -28.71 38.33 65.01
C LYS A 619 -27.73 39.29 64.33
N SER A 620 -28.23 40.06 63.37
CA SER A 620 -27.75 41.40 63.04
C SER A 620 -28.81 42.16 62.28
#